data_AF-A0A8X6LCC2-F1
#
_entry.id   AF-A0A8X6LCC2-F1
#
_cell.length_a   1.000
_cell.length_b   1.000
_cell.length_c   1.000
_cell.angle_alpha   90.00
_cell.angle_beta   90.00
_cell.angle_gamma   90.00
#
_symmetry.space_group_name_H-M   'P 1'
#
loop_
_entity.id
_entity.type
_entity.pdbx_description
1 polymer ?
#
loop_
_entity_poly.entity_id
_entity_poly.type
_entity_poly.pdbx_seq_one_letter_code
_entity_poly.pdbx_strand_id
1 'polypeptide(L)'
;MAFLTKGKKEDLRKLAWEMGLSVGEDLRILDIKHLIVNSEKYEEASIKNLFTNIIEERLEKIKNDEQAAEQERKKAEQAEEEERKKAEQAADLERRKAEMDFELQKLKLQLEAKMSGVPQIKKTVNSKENSSKPYAPKRNSYDSRFDKTNQAGPTSSFNRGDKLKTDDRSDRPSVSCYGCGKPGLQNPDVQIANQQ
;
A
#
# COMPACT_ATOMS: atom_id res chain seq x y z
N MET A 1 -22.14 -0.82 -47.38
CA MET A 1 -20.73 -1.06 -46.92
C MET A 1 -20.23 -0.18 -45.75
N ALA A 2 -20.69 1.07 -45.57
CA ALA A 2 -20.10 2.00 -44.58
C ALA A 2 -20.18 1.53 -43.12
N PHE A 3 -21.07 0.60 -42.78
CA PHE A 3 -21.20 0.08 -41.41
C PHE A 3 -20.02 -0.84 -41.02
N LEU A 4 -19.39 -1.53 -41.97
CA LEU A 4 -18.24 -2.43 -41.73
C LEU A 4 -16.96 -1.69 -41.30
N THR A 5 -16.95 -0.35 -41.35
CA THR A 5 -15.82 0.46 -40.84
C THR A 5 -15.90 0.70 -39.33
N LYS A 6 -17.05 0.46 -38.70
CA LYS A 6 -17.27 0.74 -37.27
C LYS A 6 -16.62 -0.28 -36.33
N GLY A 7 -16.46 -1.53 -36.78
CA GLY A 7 -15.91 -2.61 -35.96
C GLY A 7 -14.41 -2.82 -36.14
N LYS A 8 -13.80 -3.55 -35.20
CA LYS A 8 -12.40 -3.98 -35.24
C LYS A 8 -12.21 -5.16 -36.21
N LYS A 9 -10.96 -5.52 -36.49
CA LYS A 9 -10.61 -6.70 -37.29
C LYS A 9 -11.22 -7.99 -36.73
N GLU A 10 -11.24 -8.13 -35.40
CA GLU A 10 -11.87 -9.26 -34.71
C GLU A 10 -13.38 -9.32 -34.93
N ASP A 11 -14.07 -8.18 -34.88
CA ASP A 11 -15.52 -8.10 -35.11
C ASP A 11 -15.85 -8.54 -36.54
N LEU A 12 -15.05 -8.13 -37.53
CA LEU A 12 -15.21 -8.53 -38.93
C LEU A 12 -14.90 -10.02 -39.16
N ARG A 13 -13.94 -10.58 -38.42
CA ARG A 13 -13.62 -12.01 -38.48
C ARG A 13 -14.75 -12.85 -37.90
N LYS A 14 -15.32 -12.43 -36.76
CA LYS A 14 -16.51 -13.07 -36.17
C LYS A 14 -17.70 -13.03 -37.11
N LEU A 15 -17.96 -11.87 -37.71
CA LEU A 15 -19.01 -11.72 -38.73
C LEU A 15 -18.81 -12.70 -39.89
N ALA A 16 -17.60 -12.79 -40.43
CA ALA A 16 -17.31 -13.73 -41.50
C ALA A 16 -17.49 -15.19 -41.07
N TRP A 17 -17.10 -15.53 -39.84
CA TRP A 17 -17.30 -16.87 -39.26
C TRP A 17 -18.79 -17.22 -39.12
N GLU A 18 -19.63 -16.29 -38.65
CA GLU A 18 -21.08 -16.48 -38.56
C GLU A 18 -21.74 -16.65 -39.94
N MET A 19 -21.17 -16.03 -40.97
CA MET A 19 -21.59 -16.25 -42.37
C MET A 19 -21.10 -17.59 -42.95
N GLY A 20 -20.27 -18.34 -42.22
CA GLY A 20 -19.66 -19.59 -42.65
C GLY A 20 -18.44 -19.39 -43.57
N LEU A 21 -17.84 -18.20 -43.58
CA LEU A 21 -16.63 -17.89 -44.33
C LEU A 21 -15.40 -18.14 -43.44
N SER A 22 -14.43 -18.91 -43.94
CA SER A 22 -13.17 -19.12 -43.23
C SER A 22 -12.24 -17.93 -43.46
N VAL A 23 -11.92 -17.21 -42.38
CA VAL A 23 -11.03 -16.04 -42.41
C VAL A 23 -9.81 -16.29 -41.54
N GLY A 24 -8.65 -16.37 -42.18
CA GLY A 24 -7.34 -16.47 -41.52
C GLY A 24 -6.97 -15.21 -40.74
N GLU A 25 -6.08 -15.37 -39.76
CA GLU A 25 -5.65 -14.30 -38.85
C GLU A 25 -4.85 -13.21 -39.55
N ASP A 26 -4.13 -13.57 -40.61
CA ASP A 26 -3.24 -12.66 -41.33
C ASP A 26 -3.95 -11.80 -42.39
N LEU A 27 -5.21 -12.09 -42.68
CA LEU A 27 -5.96 -11.35 -43.72
C LEU A 27 -6.11 -9.88 -43.34
N ARG A 28 -5.98 -8.99 -44.34
CA ARG A 28 -6.15 -7.56 -44.14
C ARG A 28 -7.63 -7.24 -43.95
N ILE A 29 -7.92 -6.18 -43.20
CA ILE A 29 -9.30 -5.73 -42.95
C ILE A 29 -10.05 -5.49 -44.26
N LEU A 30 -9.38 -4.95 -45.29
CA LEU A 30 -9.97 -4.74 -46.61
C LEU A 30 -10.34 -6.07 -47.28
N ASP A 31 -9.43 -7.04 -47.27
CA ASP A 31 -9.65 -8.35 -47.89
C ASP A 31 -10.86 -9.08 -47.23
N ILE A 32 -11.00 -8.96 -45.90
CA ILE A 32 -12.15 -9.51 -45.16
C ILE A 32 -13.46 -8.82 -45.56
N LYS A 33 -13.46 -7.49 -45.70
CA LYS A 33 -14.65 -6.73 -46.14
C LYS A 33 -15.07 -7.13 -47.55
N HIS A 34 -14.11 -7.31 -48.44
CA HIS A 34 -14.38 -7.77 -49.79
C HIS A 34 -14.97 -9.18 -49.81
N LEU A 35 -14.44 -10.11 -49.00
CA LEU A 35 -15.00 -11.46 -48.87
C LEU A 35 -16.45 -11.46 -48.39
N ILE A 36 -16.77 -10.63 -47.40
CA ILE A 36 -18.14 -10.51 -46.87
C ILE A 36 -19.09 -10.00 -47.96
N VAL A 37 -18.71 -8.93 -48.66
CA VAL A 37 -19.59 -8.30 -49.67
C VAL A 37 -19.74 -9.15 -50.92
N ASN A 38 -18.69 -9.87 -51.32
CA ASN A 38 -18.73 -10.75 -52.49
C ASN A 38 -19.41 -12.10 -52.21
N SER A 39 -19.87 -12.35 -50.98
CA SER A 39 -20.54 -13.61 -50.64
C SER A 39 -21.98 -13.62 -51.15
N GLU A 40 -22.44 -14.78 -51.61
CA GLU A 40 -23.82 -14.98 -52.10
C GLU A 40 -24.88 -14.78 -50.99
N LYS A 41 -24.46 -14.90 -49.73
CA LYS A 41 -25.31 -14.72 -48.55
C LYS A 41 -25.32 -13.27 -48.05
N TYR A 42 -24.80 -12.32 -48.84
CA TYR A 42 -24.74 -10.92 -48.43
C TYR A 42 -26.12 -10.25 -48.51
N GLU A 43 -26.73 -10.04 -47.35
CA GLU A 43 -27.92 -9.22 -47.19
C GLU A 43 -27.63 -8.05 -46.24
N GLU A 44 -27.68 -6.82 -46.74
CA GLU A 44 -27.17 -5.64 -46.02
C GLU A 44 -27.87 -5.40 -44.67
N ALA A 45 -29.19 -5.59 -44.59
CA ALA A 45 -29.95 -5.41 -43.34
C ALA A 45 -29.56 -6.46 -42.29
N SER A 46 -29.52 -7.73 -42.69
CA SER A 46 -29.20 -8.88 -41.83
C SER A 46 -27.76 -8.78 -41.30
N ILE A 47 -26.79 -8.49 -42.18
CA ILE A 47 -25.38 -8.35 -41.82
C ILE A 47 -25.16 -7.12 -40.93
N LYS A 48 -25.85 -6.01 -41.20
CA LYS A 48 -25.75 -4.83 -40.35
C LYS A 48 -26.22 -5.13 -38.93
N ASN A 49 -27.36 -5.81 -38.77
CA ASN A 49 -27.90 -6.18 -37.46
C ASN A 49 -26.99 -7.18 -36.73
N LEU A 50 -26.48 -8.18 -37.46
CA LEU A 50 -25.51 -9.15 -36.91
C LEU A 50 -24.25 -8.43 -36.41
N PHE A 51 -23.71 -7.54 -37.24
CA PHE A 51 -22.48 -6.80 -36.93
C PHE A 51 -22.65 -5.83 -35.77
N THR A 52 -23.81 -5.18 -35.65
CA THR A 52 -24.11 -4.35 -34.47
C THR A 52 -24.15 -5.18 -33.21
N ASN A 53 -24.78 -6.35 -33.24
CA ASN A 53 -24.84 -7.25 -32.07
C ASN A 53 -23.43 -7.72 -31.66
N ILE A 54 -22.55 -8.07 -32.60
CA ILE A 54 -21.16 -8.46 -32.32
C ILE A 54 -20.39 -7.32 -31.65
N ILE A 55 -20.58 -6.08 -32.13
CA ILE A 55 -19.93 -4.90 -31.54
C ILE A 55 -20.48 -4.64 -30.13
N GLU A 56 -21.80 -4.73 -29.95
CA GLU A 56 -22.46 -4.55 -28.66
C GLU A 56 -21.99 -5.60 -27.64
N GLU A 57 -21.94 -6.88 -28.01
CA GLU A 57 -21.44 -7.96 -27.15
C GLU A 57 -19.99 -7.69 -26.71
N ARG A 58 -19.12 -7.21 -27.62
CA ARG A 58 -17.75 -6.84 -27.26
C ARG A 58 -17.73 -5.69 -26.25
N LEU A 59 -18.57 -4.67 -26.43
CA LEU A 59 -18.64 -3.53 -25.52
C LEU A 59 -19.22 -3.93 -24.16
N GLU A 60 -20.21 -4.83 -24.13
CA GLU A 60 -20.78 -5.35 -22.90
C GLU A 60 -19.78 -6.19 -22.11
N LYS A 61 -18.99 -7.04 -22.77
CA LYS A 61 -17.91 -7.79 -22.12
C LYS A 61 -16.90 -6.85 -21.45
N ILE A 62 -16.44 -5.83 -22.17
CA ILE A 62 -15.51 -4.83 -21.61
C ILE A 62 -16.12 -4.14 -20.39
N LYS A 63 -17.38 -3.69 -20.48
CA LYS A 63 -18.07 -3.04 -19.35
C LYS A 63 -18.22 -3.98 -18.15
N ASN A 64 -18.57 -5.25 -18.38
CA ASN A 64 -18.72 -6.23 -17.32
C ASN A 64 -17.38 -6.52 -16.65
N ASP A 65 -16.30 -6.64 -17.43
CA ASP A 65 -14.95 -6.84 -16.92
C ASP A 65 -14.48 -5.64 -16.10
N GLU A 66 -14.74 -4.41 -16.58
CA GLU A 66 -14.46 -3.18 -15.84
C GLU A 66 -15.26 -3.12 -14.53
N GLN A 67 -16.54 -3.45 -14.56
CA GLN A 67 -17.39 -3.49 -13.38
C GLN A 67 -16.94 -4.56 -12.37
N ALA A 68 -16.55 -5.75 -12.85
CA ALA A 68 -16.02 -6.81 -12.01
C ALA A 68 -14.72 -6.37 -11.32
N ALA A 69 -13.80 -5.76 -12.08
CA ALA A 69 -12.55 -5.23 -11.55
C ALA A 69 -12.79 -4.10 -10.53
N GLU A 70 -13.76 -3.22 -10.76
CA GLU A 70 -14.11 -2.17 -9.80
C GLU A 70 -14.73 -2.75 -8.51
N GLN A 71 -15.61 -3.74 -8.63
CA GLN A 71 -16.19 -4.43 -7.48
C GLN A 71 -15.12 -5.16 -6.66
N GLU A 72 -14.17 -5.81 -7.31
CA GLU A 72 -13.05 -6.49 -6.64
C GLU A 72 -12.20 -5.50 -5.86
N ARG A 73 -11.87 -4.34 -6.46
CA ARG A 73 -11.14 -3.26 -5.78
C ARG A 73 -11.90 -2.75 -4.55
N LYS A 74 -13.20 -2.49 -4.67
CA LYS A 74 -14.04 -2.03 -3.54
C LYS A 74 -14.10 -3.06 -2.42
N LYS A 75 -14.19 -4.36 -2.75
CA LYS A 75 -14.17 -5.43 -1.74
C LYS A 75 -12.83 -5.53 -1.04
N ALA A 76 -11.72 -5.40 -1.77
CA ALA A 76 -10.39 -5.41 -1.20
C ALA A 76 -10.17 -4.22 -0.24
N GLU A 77 -10.59 -3.02 -0.64
CA GLU A 77 -10.51 -1.82 0.20
C GLU A 77 -11.37 -1.94 1.47
N GLN A 78 -12.58 -2.47 1.35
CA GLN A 78 -13.46 -2.72 2.51
C GLN A 78 -12.86 -3.76 3.47
N ALA A 79 -12.25 -4.82 2.94
CA ALA A 79 -11.60 -5.84 3.77
C ALA A 79 -10.40 -5.27 4.55
N GLU A 80 -9.57 -4.45 3.89
CA GLU A 80 -8.44 -3.78 4.54
C GLU A 80 -8.90 -2.79 5.63
N GLU A 81 -9.96 -2.02 5.36
CA GLU A 81 -10.52 -1.09 6.34
C GLU A 81 -11.10 -1.83 7.56
N GLU A 82 -11.79 -2.95 7.33
CA GLU A 82 -12.33 -3.78 8.41
C GLU A 82 -11.21 -4.41 9.25
N GLU A 83 -10.14 -4.89 8.62
CA GLU A 83 -8.97 -5.43 9.30
C GLU A 83 -8.29 -4.36 10.16
N ARG A 84 -8.10 -3.15 9.61
CA ARG A 84 -7.57 -2.00 10.37
C ARG A 84 -8.41 -1.68 11.59
N LYS A 85 -9.74 -1.61 11.44
CA LYS A 85 -10.66 -1.34 12.56
C LYS A 85 -10.58 -2.42 13.63
N LYS A 86 -10.48 -3.69 13.25
CA LYS A 86 -10.31 -4.80 14.20
C LYS A 86 -8.97 -4.72 14.93
N ALA A 87 -7.89 -4.41 14.21
CA ALA A 87 -6.56 -4.26 14.79
C ALA A 87 -6.51 -3.09 15.79
N GLU A 88 -7.12 -1.95 15.45
CA GLU A 88 -7.22 -0.78 16.33
C GLU A 88 -8.02 -1.10 17.59
N GLN A 89 -9.18 -1.74 17.45
CA GLN A 89 -9.99 -2.16 18.60
C GLN A 89 -9.25 -3.17 19.49
N ALA A 90 -8.51 -4.11 18.91
CA ALA A 90 -7.71 -5.06 19.67
C ALA A 90 -6.59 -4.36 20.46
N ALA A 91 -5.88 -3.43 19.83
CA ALA A 91 -4.83 -2.65 20.48
C ALA A 91 -5.38 -1.79 21.64
N ASP A 92 -6.54 -1.17 21.46
CA ASP A 92 -7.20 -0.37 22.51
C ASP A 92 -7.63 -1.23 23.70
N LEU A 93 -8.17 -2.41 23.44
CA LEU A 93 -8.55 -3.35 24.51
C LEU A 93 -7.31 -3.86 25.26
N GLU A 94 -6.23 -4.16 24.56
CA GLU A 94 -4.97 -4.57 25.17
C GLU A 94 -4.39 -3.46 26.04
N ARG A 95 -4.40 -2.21 25.56
CA ARG A 95 -3.98 -1.06 26.35
C ARG A 95 -4.80 -0.89 27.62
N ARG A 96 -6.13 -0.99 27.54
CA ARG A 96 -7.01 -0.92 28.73
C ARG A 96 -6.74 -2.04 29.72
N LYS A 97 -6.48 -3.26 29.24
CA LYS A 97 -6.10 -4.39 30.11
C LYS A 97 -4.77 -4.12 30.82
N ALA A 98 -3.76 -3.64 30.09
CA ALA A 98 -2.46 -3.31 30.67
C ALA A 98 -2.56 -2.20 31.73
N GLU A 99 -3.39 -1.18 31.50
CA GLU A 99 -3.66 -0.11 32.48
C GLU A 99 -4.32 -0.68 33.75
N MET A 100 -5.36 -1.52 33.61
CA MET A 100 -6.01 -2.18 34.75
C MET A 100 -5.05 -3.10 35.52
N ASP A 101 -4.22 -3.87 34.81
CA ASP A 101 -3.25 -4.78 35.42
C ASP A 101 -2.18 -4.02 36.20
N PHE A 102 -1.72 -2.88 35.68
CA PHE A 102 -0.79 -2.00 36.37
C PHE A 102 -1.39 -1.41 37.65
N GLU A 103 -2.65 -0.94 37.60
CA GLU A 103 -3.36 -0.44 38.78
C GLU A 103 -3.54 -1.52 39.84
N LEU A 104 -3.91 -2.74 39.44
CA LEU A 104 -4.03 -3.88 40.34
C LEU A 104 -2.70 -4.22 41.01
N GLN A 105 -1.59 -4.24 40.25
CA GLN A 105 -0.25 -4.48 40.82
C GLN A 105 0.14 -3.39 41.83
N LYS A 106 -0.13 -2.12 41.51
CA LYS A 106 0.13 -1.00 42.42
C LYS A 106 -0.66 -1.13 43.72
N LEU A 107 -1.94 -1.50 43.64
CA LEU A 107 -2.78 -1.72 44.83
C LEU A 107 -2.30 -2.91 45.66
N LYS A 108 -1.91 -4.03 45.03
CA LYS A 108 -1.32 -5.18 45.71
C LYS A 108 -0.07 -4.80 46.48
N LEU A 109 0.86 -4.08 45.85
CA LEU A 109 2.09 -3.60 46.49
C LEU A 109 1.79 -2.64 47.65
N GLN A 110 0.80 -1.75 47.51
CA GLN A 110 0.39 -0.87 48.61
C GLN A 110 -0.20 -1.63 49.80
N LEU A 111 -1.02 -2.65 49.53
CA LEU A 111 -1.57 -3.52 50.58
C LEU A 111 -0.45 -4.32 51.25
N GLU A 112 0.44 -4.92 50.47
CA GLU A 112 1.59 -5.67 50.97
C GLU A 112 2.49 -4.78 51.85
N ALA A 113 2.81 -3.56 51.42
CA ALA A 113 3.60 -2.61 52.20
C ALA A 113 2.90 -2.16 53.51
N LYS A 114 1.57 -2.08 53.51
CA LYS A 114 0.78 -1.81 54.74
C LYS A 114 0.76 -3.03 55.66
N MET A 115 0.68 -4.23 55.10
CA MET A 115 0.67 -5.50 55.83
C MET A 115 2.04 -5.87 56.40
N SER A 116 3.14 -5.52 55.72
CA SER A 116 4.51 -5.78 56.15
C SER A 116 5.00 -4.84 57.27
N GLY A 117 4.14 -3.97 57.81
CA GLY A 117 4.41 -3.23 59.04
C GLY A 117 5.62 -2.29 58.98
N VAL A 118 5.94 -1.73 57.81
CA VAL A 118 7.05 -0.77 57.69
C VAL A 118 6.65 0.53 58.43
N PRO A 119 7.42 0.99 59.44
CA PRO A 119 7.09 2.21 60.15
C PRO A 119 7.11 3.40 59.19
N GLN A 120 5.96 4.08 59.07
CA GLN A 120 5.86 5.37 58.40
C GLN A 120 6.81 6.34 59.11
N ILE A 121 7.90 6.72 58.43
CA ILE A 121 8.82 7.76 58.91
C ILE A 121 8.00 9.06 58.98
N LYS A 122 7.59 9.44 60.19
CA LYS A 122 6.99 10.75 60.46
C LYS A 122 8.01 11.80 60.04
N LYS A 123 7.69 12.60 59.02
CA LYS A 123 8.46 13.83 58.72
C LYS A 123 8.25 14.79 59.91
N THR A 124 9.10 14.69 60.92
CA THR A 124 9.21 15.73 61.94
C THR A 124 9.93 16.91 61.29
N VAL A 125 9.17 17.93 60.91
CA VAL A 125 9.70 19.21 60.52
C VAL A 125 10.23 19.86 61.81
N ASN A 126 11.55 19.78 62.02
CA ASN A 126 12.23 20.60 63.00
C ASN A 126 13.30 21.42 62.28
N SER A 127 12.98 22.69 62.13
CA SER A 127 13.86 23.77 61.73
C SER A 127 15.08 23.80 62.63
N LYS A 128 16.27 23.65 62.04
CA LYS A 128 17.46 24.43 62.41
C LYS A 128 18.54 24.24 61.35
N GLU A 129 18.96 25.38 60.85
CA GLU A 129 20.05 25.66 59.95
C GLU A 129 21.28 24.80 60.22
N ASN A 130 21.81 24.17 59.17
CA ASN A 130 23.23 23.92 59.07
C ASN A 130 23.64 24.18 57.62
N SER A 131 24.33 25.30 57.46
CA SER A 131 24.93 25.77 56.23
C SER A 131 26.03 24.80 55.78
N SER A 132 25.72 24.00 54.78
CA SER A 132 26.75 23.39 53.94
C SER A 132 26.26 23.45 52.50
N LYS A 133 26.85 24.37 51.74
CA LYS A 133 26.58 24.56 50.31
C LYS A 133 26.79 23.24 49.58
N PRO A 134 25.80 22.70 48.85
CA PRO A 134 26.07 21.60 47.93
C PRO A 134 26.84 22.15 46.74
N TYR A 135 27.95 21.50 46.40
CA TYR A 135 28.69 21.74 45.15
C TYR A 135 27.70 21.72 43.97
N ALA A 136 27.66 22.82 43.22
CA ALA A 136 26.90 22.87 41.97
C ALA A 136 27.64 22.02 40.91
N PRO A 137 27.02 20.98 40.32
CA PRO A 137 27.63 20.30 39.19
C PRO A 137 27.63 21.24 37.99
N LYS A 138 28.82 21.44 37.39
CA LYS A 138 28.98 22.18 36.14
C LYS A 138 28.08 21.54 35.08
N ARG A 139 27.10 22.29 34.57
CA ARG A 139 26.34 21.93 33.38
C ARG A 139 27.29 21.93 32.19
N ASN A 140 27.68 20.76 31.72
CA ASN A 140 28.24 20.65 30.38
C ASN A 140 27.11 20.92 29.39
N SER A 141 27.18 22.09 28.78
CA SER A 141 26.43 22.47 27.59
C SER A 141 26.79 21.51 26.46
N TYR A 142 25.92 20.54 26.18
CA TYR A 142 25.82 19.97 24.83
C TYR A 142 24.37 20.09 24.39
N ASP A 143 24.19 20.96 23.40
CA ASP A 143 23.01 21.29 22.64
C ASP A 143 22.38 20.02 22.06
N SER A 144 21.22 19.59 22.57
CA SER A 144 20.35 18.61 21.92
C SER A 144 19.11 19.32 21.38
N ARG A 145 19.33 20.15 20.36
CA ARG A 145 18.30 20.49 19.38
C ARG A 145 17.82 19.21 18.68
N PHE A 146 16.78 18.57 19.22
CA PHE A 146 15.66 18.10 18.43
C PHE A 146 14.55 17.61 19.36
N ASP A 147 13.50 18.43 19.54
CA ASP A 147 12.17 17.85 19.59
C ASP A 147 11.07 18.90 19.36
N LYS A 148 10.12 18.49 18.50
CA LYS A 148 8.73 18.94 18.35
C LYS A 148 8.47 20.26 17.60
N THR A 149 7.97 20.08 16.38
CA THR A 149 6.66 20.64 16.02
C THR A 149 5.84 19.62 15.24
N ASN A 150 4.76 19.16 15.87
CA ASN A 150 3.60 18.61 15.19
C ASN A 150 2.39 19.14 15.96
N GLN A 151 1.66 20.10 15.39
CA GLN A 151 0.23 20.26 15.59
C GLN A 151 -0.38 21.24 14.57
N ALA A 152 -1.45 20.75 13.92
CA ALA A 152 -2.52 21.43 13.19
C ALA A 152 -2.27 21.90 11.73
N GLY A 153 -2.96 21.25 10.78
CA GLY A 153 -3.23 21.77 9.42
C GLY A 153 -4.42 22.76 9.41
N PRO A 154 -5.20 22.95 8.32
CA PRO A 154 -5.07 22.50 6.92
C PRO A 154 -5.15 23.68 5.90
N THR A 155 -4.70 23.52 4.65
CA THR A 155 -5.35 24.08 3.44
C THR A 155 -4.68 23.61 2.14
N SER A 156 -5.55 23.27 1.19
CA SER A 156 -5.43 23.35 -0.27
C SER A 156 -4.07 23.72 -0.89
N SER A 157 -3.55 22.85 -1.76
CA SER A 157 -3.58 23.02 -3.23
C SER A 157 -2.55 22.08 -3.86
N PHE A 158 -3.05 21.11 -4.61
CA PHE A 158 -2.25 20.34 -5.56
C PHE A 158 -1.66 21.29 -6.61
N ASN A 159 -0.34 21.24 -6.83
CA ASN A 159 0.23 21.53 -8.14
C ASN A 159 1.31 20.51 -8.47
N ARG A 160 1.12 19.92 -9.66
CA ARG A 160 1.92 18.86 -10.24
C ARG A 160 3.25 19.40 -10.75
N GLY A 161 4.26 18.55 -10.68
CA GLY A 161 5.45 18.63 -11.52
C GLY A 161 6.72 18.69 -10.69
N ASP A 162 7.36 17.54 -10.48
CA ASP A 162 8.76 17.38 -10.88
C ASP A 162 9.23 15.93 -10.73
N LYS A 163 10.21 15.61 -11.58
CA LYS A 163 10.63 14.28 -12.02
C LYS A 163 11.20 13.43 -10.87
N LEU A 164 10.78 12.16 -10.82
CA LEU A 164 11.51 11.09 -10.13
C LEU A 164 12.92 11.00 -10.72
N LYS A 165 13.94 11.44 -9.98
CA LYS A 165 15.33 11.03 -10.21
C LYS A 165 15.50 9.67 -9.54
N THR A 166 15.89 8.68 -10.33
CA THR A 166 16.44 7.42 -9.85
C THR A 166 17.79 7.71 -9.22
N ASP A 167 17.93 7.48 -7.92
CA ASP A 167 19.21 7.61 -7.24
C ASP A 167 20.13 6.45 -7.67
N ASP A 168 21.15 6.79 -8.45
CA ASP A 168 22.25 5.91 -8.79
C ASP A 168 23.01 5.51 -7.50
N ARG A 169 23.05 4.20 -7.23
CA ARG A 169 23.64 3.59 -6.04
C ARG A 169 25.18 3.67 -5.96
N SER A 170 25.84 4.39 -6.86
CA SER A 170 27.30 4.38 -7.03
C SER A 170 28.07 5.38 -6.15
N ASP A 171 27.41 6.37 -5.53
CA ASP A 171 28.11 7.43 -4.78
C ASP A 171 27.97 7.34 -3.25
N ARG A 172 27.64 6.16 -2.71
CA ARG A 172 27.55 5.98 -1.26
C ARG A 172 28.94 5.66 -0.69
N PRO A 173 29.59 6.56 0.08
CA PRO A 173 30.91 6.28 0.65
C PRO A 173 30.82 5.12 1.64
N SER A 174 31.78 4.20 1.58
CA SER A 174 31.84 3.02 2.44
C SER A 174 31.94 3.45 3.90
N VAL A 175 30.99 3.02 4.72
CA VAL A 175 30.97 3.28 6.16
C VAL A 175 32.16 2.56 6.81
N SER A 176 33.22 3.30 7.16
CA SER A 176 34.29 2.78 7.99
C SER A 176 33.92 2.94 9.47
N CYS A 177 34.04 1.88 10.26
CA CYS A 177 33.92 2.01 11.71
C CYS A 177 35.10 2.83 12.26
N TYR A 178 34.82 3.92 12.96
CA TYR A 178 35.83 4.71 13.65
C TYR A 178 36.38 3.90 14.84
N GLY A 179 37.54 3.29 14.66
CA GLY A 179 38.27 2.62 15.75
C GLY A 179 39.23 1.52 15.32
N CYS A 180 39.01 0.87 14.18
CA CYS A 180 39.95 -0.12 13.63
C CYS A 180 39.85 -0.07 12.10
N GLY A 181 40.90 0.40 11.42
CA GLY A 181 40.89 0.66 9.98
C GLY A 181 40.84 -0.59 9.09
N LYS A 182 39.83 -1.46 9.24
CA LYS A 182 39.55 -2.57 8.32
C LYS A 182 38.15 -2.41 7.72
N PRO A 183 37.99 -2.44 6.38
CA PRO A 183 36.66 -2.43 5.77
C PRO A 183 35.94 -3.74 6.09
N GLY A 184 34.67 -3.63 6.50
CA GLY A 184 33.81 -4.76 6.82
C GLY A 184 33.61 -5.67 5.61
N LEU A 185 33.67 -6.98 5.86
CA LEU A 185 33.47 -8.04 4.88
C LEU A 185 32.12 -7.84 4.15
N GLN A 186 32.19 -7.70 2.82
CA GLN A 186 31.02 -7.92 1.97
C GLN A 186 30.71 -9.43 1.98
N ASN A 187 29.46 -9.77 2.27
CA ASN A 187 28.95 -11.14 2.21
C ASN A 187 29.17 -11.70 0.79
N PRO A 188 29.85 -12.84 0.61
CA PRO A 188 29.86 -13.51 -0.68
C PRO A 188 28.55 -14.28 -0.87
N ASP A 189 28.04 -14.18 -2.09
CA ASP A 189 26.89 -14.87 -2.66
C ASP A 189 26.75 -16.32 -2.21
N VAL A 190 25.63 -16.64 -1.55
CA VAL A 190 25.16 -18.02 -1.43
C VAL A 190 24.27 -18.31 -2.63
N GLN A 191 24.91 -18.58 -3.77
CA GLN A 191 24.32 -19.41 -4.82
C GLN A 191 24.41 -20.87 -4.34
N ILE A 192 23.30 -21.44 -3.86
CA ILE A 192 23.18 -22.90 -3.77
C ILE A 192 22.39 -23.36 -4.99
N ALA A 193 23.12 -24.10 -5.81
CA ALA A 193 22.71 -24.69 -7.07
C ALA A 193 21.58 -25.71 -6.88
N ASN A 194 20.60 -25.64 -7.79
CA ASN A 194 19.90 -26.82 -8.28
C ASN A 194 20.92 -27.68 -9.05
N GLN A 195 21.07 -28.96 -8.69
CA GLN A 195 21.31 -30.05 -9.64
C GLN A 195 21.24 -31.44 -8.97
N GLN A 196 20.34 -32.25 -9.54
CA GLN A 196 20.30 -33.71 -9.67
C GLN A 196 20.06 -34.57 -8.43
#